data_AF-A0AAN0LZB7-F1
#
_entry.id   AF-A0AAN0LZB7-F1
#
_cell.length_a   1.000
_cell.length_b   1.000
_cell.length_c   1.000
_cell.angle_alpha   90.00
_cell.angle_beta   90.00
_cell.angle_gamma   90.00
#
_symmetry.space_group_name_H-M   'P 1'
#
loop_
_entity.id
_entity.type
_entity.pdbx_description
1 polymer ?
#
loop_
_entity_poly.entity_id
_entity_poly.type
_entity_poly.pdbx_seq_one_letter_code
_entity_poly.pdbx_strand_id
1 'polypeptide(L)' 'MAYSPTFDPQTDIYTVNEAVPVGTESINIMATSKTATVTGDGQQKLHVGENRLPIVVTSDSGIRKHTRLS' A
#
# COMPACT_ATOMS: atom_id res chain seq x y z
N MET A 1 -4.89 -5.86 -15.66
CA MET A 1 -3.62 -6.29 -15.04
C MET A 1 -3.62 -5.79 -13.61
N ALA A 2 -3.56 -6.69 -12.64
CA ALA A 2 -3.51 -6.33 -11.22
C ALA A 2 -2.04 -6.32 -10.79
N TYR A 3 -1.50 -5.14 -10.49
CA TYR A 3 -0.13 -4.98 -9.98
C TYR A 3 -0.17 -5.16 -8.47
N SER A 4 -0.29 -6.40 -8.03
CA SER A 4 -0.47 -6.73 -6.61
C SER A 4 0.62 -7.70 -6.18
N PRO A 5 1.63 -7.29 -5.39
CA PRO A 5 2.35 -8.26 -4.62
C PRO A 5 1.36 -8.98 -3.69
N THR A 6 1.50 -10.30 -3.55
CA THR A 6 0.68 -11.09 -2.61
C THR A 6 0.89 -10.56 -1.19
N PHE A 7 -0.19 -10.39 -0.44
CA PHE A 7 -0.10 -9.98 0.96
C PHE A 7 0.76 -10.97 1.77
N ASP A 8 1.72 -10.43 2.50
CA ASP A 8 2.61 -11.11 3.45
C ASP A 8 2.63 -10.33 4.79
N PRO A 9 2.18 -10.93 5.90
CA PRO A 9 2.14 -10.28 7.22
C PRO A 9 3.53 -9.95 7.80
N GLN A 10 4.59 -10.58 7.29
CA GLN A 10 5.97 -10.26 7.65
C GLN A 10 6.56 -9.11 6.83
N THR A 11 5.91 -8.75 5.73
CA THR A 11 6.38 -7.71 4.82
C THR A 11 5.77 -6.36 5.17
N ASP A 12 6.65 -5.43 5.55
CA ASP A 12 6.28 -4.05 5.86
C ASP A 12 6.44 -3.09 4.67
N ILE A 13 7.05 -3.54 3.57
CA ILE A 13 7.30 -2.72 2.38
C ILE A 13 7.01 -3.54 1.13
N TYR A 14 6.08 -3.06 0.32
CA TYR A 14 5.71 -3.70 -0.94
C TYR A 14 6.25 -2.87 -2.10
N THR A 15 7.25 -3.38 -2.80
CA THR A 15 7.77 -2.70 -4.00
C THR A 15 7.07 -3.25 -5.23
N VAL A 16 6.46 -2.37 -6.03
CA VAL A 16 5.97 -2.72 -7.36
C VAL A 16 7.11 -2.48 -8.34
N ASN A 17 7.80 -3.56 -8.72
CA ASN A 17 8.96 -3.51 -9.63
C ASN A 17 8.56 -3.46 -11.12
N GLU A 18 7.28 -3.66 -11.42
CA GLU A 18 6.74 -3.55 -12.77
C GLU A 18 6.60 -2.07 -13.14
N ALA A 19 7.09 -1.69 -14.32
CA ALA A 19 7.02 -0.32 -14.80
C ALA A 19 5.55 0.11 -14.89
N VAL A 20 5.12 0.97 -13.97
CA VAL A 20 3.83 1.66 -14.07
C VAL A 20 3.84 2.43 -15.40
N PRO A 21 2.85 2.24 -16.29
CA PRO A 21 2.83 2.90 -17.59
C PRO A 21 2.99 4.42 -17.44
N VAL A 22 3.88 5.00 -18.25
CA VAL A 22 4.09 6.46 -18.29
C VAL A 22 2.75 7.14 -18.58
N GLY A 23 2.37 8.09 -17.74
CA GLY A 23 1.08 8.78 -17.79
C GLY A 23 0.02 8.23 -16.82
N THR A 24 0.33 7.22 -16.01
CA THR A 24 -0.55 6.81 -14.92
C THR A 24 -0.56 7.87 -13.82
N GLU A 25 -1.71 8.52 -13.62
CA GLU A 25 -1.87 9.60 -12.63
C GLU A 25 -2.32 9.11 -11.25
N SER A 26 -2.91 7.92 -11.19
CA SER A 26 -3.38 7.34 -9.92
C SER A 26 -3.42 5.82 -9.96
N ILE A 27 -3.30 5.23 -8.77
CA ILE A 27 -3.52 3.80 -8.53
C ILE A 27 -4.60 3.64 -7.46
N ASN A 28 -5.23 2.48 -7.41
CA ASN A 28 -6.13 2.13 -6.32
C ASN A 28 -5.46 1.07 -5.46
N ILE A 29 -5.21 1.39 -4.20
CA ILE A 29 -4.69 0.44 -3.22
C ILE A 29 -5.89 -0.17 -2.49
N MET A 30 -5.98 -1.49 -2.48
CA MET A 30 -7.04 -2.19 -1.75
C MET A 30 -6.42 -3.07 -0.67
N ALA A 31 -6.67 -2.72 0.58
CA ALA A 31 -6.20 -3.47 1.73
C ALA A 31 -7.38 -3.72 2.67
N THR A 32 -7.55 -4.96 3.11
CA THR A 32 -8.64 -5.36 4.00
C THR A 32 -8.08 -6.17 5.15
N SER A 33 -8.62 -5.96 6.35
CA SER A 33 -8.32 -6.76 7.53
C SER A 33 -9.61 -7.13 8.26
N LYS A 34 -9.64 -8.32 8.84
CA LYS A 34 -10.78 -8.79 9.65
C LYS A 34 -10.74 -8.28 11.09
N THR A 35 -9.56 -7.92 11.59
CA THR A 35 -9.31 -7.66 13.02
C THR A 35 -8.62 -6.31 13.27
N ALA A 36 -8.43 -5.51 12.21
CA ALA A 36 -7.73 -4.24 12.28
C ALA A 36 -8.42 -3.20 11.39
N THR A 37 -8.28 -1.93 11.77
CA THR A 37 -8.64 -0.80 10.92
C THR A 37 -7.48 -0.53 9.97
N VAL A 38 -7.79 -0.44 8.68
CA VAL A 38 -6.86 -0.05 7.63
C VAL A 38 -7.16 1.40 7.24
N THR A 39 -6.12 2.21 7.06
CA THR A 39 -6.22 3.57 6.54
C THR A 39 -5.09 3.81 5.53
N GLY A 40 -5.30 4.74 4.60
CA GLY A 40 -4.36 5.01 3.50
C GLY A 40 -4.63 4.17 2.24
N ASP A 41 -5.56 3.21 2.31
CA ASP A 41 -6.11 2.52 1.14
C ASP A 41 -7.05 3.45 0.34
N GLY A 42 -7.42 3.02 -0.87
CA GLY A 42 -8.20 3.78 -1.83
C GLY A 42 -7.36 4.39 -2.96
N GLN A 43 -7.92 5.41 -3.63
CA GLN A 43 -7.28 6.06 -4.77
C GLN A 43 -6.11 6.93 -4.31
N GLN A 44 -4.92 6.60 -4.78
CA GLN A 44 -3.69 7.34 -4.52
C GLN A 44 -3.19 7.99 -5.79
N LYS A 45 -2.87 9.29 -5.72
CA LYS A 45 -2.26 10.00 -6.85
C LYS A 45 -0.78 9.66 -6.93
N LEU A 46 -0.30 9.52 -8.16
CA LEU A 46 1.11 9.36 -8.46
C LEU A 46 1.71 10.68 -8.93
N HIS A 47 2.95 10.90 -8.55
CA HIS A 47 3.81 11.97 -9.02
C HIS A 47 4.96 11.39 -9.84
N VAL A 48 5.52 12.18 -10.75
CA VAL A 48 6.72 11.79 -11.49
C VAL A 48 7.86 11.58 -10.50
N GLY A 49 8.48 10.39 -10.52
CA GLY A 49 9.54 9.99 -9.60
C GLY A 49 9.07 8.97 -8.56
N GLU A 50 9.75 8.96 -7.41
CA GLU A 50 9.46 8.04 -6.30
C GLU A 50 8.14 8.41 -5.60
N ASN A 51 7.27 7.44 -5.36
CA ASN A 51 5.99 7.63 -4.69
C ASN A 51 5.91 6.81 -3.40
N ARG A 52 5.71 7.49 -2.27
CA ARG A 52 5.60 6.87 -0.94
C ARG A 52 4.15 6.95 -0.47
N LEU A 53 3.45 5.82 -0.47
CA LEU A 53 2.01 5.75 -0.21
C LEU A 53 1.72 4.99 1.10
N PRO A 54 1.80 5.62 2.29
CA PRO A 54 1.73 4.90 3.55
C PRO A 54 0.35 4.24 3.77
N ILE A 55 0.36 2.97 4.18
CA ILE A 55 -0.84 2.23 4.63
C ILE A 55 -0.68 1.97 6.12
N VAL A 56 -1.65 2.37 6.94
CA VAL A 56 -1.59 2.14 8.39
C VAL A 56 -2.62 1.10 8.79
N VAL A 57 -2.15 0.01 9.37
CA VAL A 57 -2.97 -1.06 9.91
C VAL A 57 -2.90 -1.01 11.44
N THR A 58 -4.05 -0.79 12.08
CA THR A 58 -4.16 -0.71 13.54
C THR A 58 -5.05 -1.85 14.04
N SER A 59 -4.48 -2.85 14.71
CA SER A 59 -5.28 -3.88 15.38
C SER A 59 -5.83 -3.36 16.71
N ASP A 60 -7.02 -3.82 17.09
CA ASP A 60 -7.59 -3.57 18.43
C ASP A 60 -6.75 -4.20 19.55
N SER A 61 -5.83 -5.11 19.20
CA SER A 61 -4.85 -5.71 20.12
C SER A 61 -3.62 -4.84 20.42
N GLY A 62 -3.58 -3.57 19.98
CA GLY A 62 -2.52 -2.61 20.34
C GLY A 62 -1.20 -2.77 19.57
N ILE A 63 -1.14 -3.60 18.54
CA ILE A 63 0.05 -3.76 17.70
C ILE A 63 -0.04 -2.81 16.50
N ARG A 64 0.67 -1.69 16.57
CA ARG A 64 0.86 -0.74 15.46
C ARG A 64 2.02 -1.22 14.59
N LYS A 65 1.76 -1.71 13.39
CA LYS A 65 2.79 -1.87 12.35
C LYS A 65 2.81 -0.63 11.46
N HIS A 66 3.97 0.00 11.36
CA HIS A 66 4.20 1.19 10.53
C HIS A 66 4.88 0.74 9.24
N THR A 67 4.11 0.61 8.16
CA THR A 67 4.66 0.20 6.85
C THR A 67 4.97 1.45 6.03
N ARG A 68 6.26 1.65 5.74
CA ARG A 68 6.80 2.80 5.00
C ARG A 68 7.03 2.35 3.55
N LEU A 69 6.22 2.83 2.62
CA LEU A 69 6.53 2.67 1.20
C LEU A 69 7.69 3.61 0.83
N SER A 70 8.72 3.05 0.21
CA SER A 70 9.87 3.74 -0.39
C SER A 70 9.87 3.55 -1.87
#